data_AF-A0A7S3J6I6-F1
#
_entry.id   AF-A0A7S3J6I6-F1
#
_cell.length_a   1.000
_cell.length_b   1.000
_cell.length_c   1.000
_cell.angle_alpha   90.00
_cell.angle_beta   90.00
_cell.angle_gamma   90.00
#
_symmetry.space_group_name_H-M   'P 1'
#
loop_
_entity.id
_entity.type
_entity.pdbx_description
1 polymer ?
#
loop_
_entity_poly.entity_id
_entity_poly.type
_entity_poly.pdbx_seq_one_letter_code
_entity_poly.pdbx_strand_id
1 'polypeptide(L)'
;LCPYVERVKIVLDCKGLKYQNVHVSLTDRPAWFFGYHTGAVPVLELPDGTAISESLIIMEMLDDYCQRNSIAVTSRLYPEDPIVRAQRKLYLDKYRDLGLYLFRGTLSKNEEK
;
A
#
# COMPACT_ATOMS: atom_id res chain seq x y z
N LEU A 1 -3.48 3.79 12.70
CA LEU A 1 -3.96 3.31 11.37
C LEU A 1 -3.29 4.16 10.30
N CYS A 2 -2.89 3.63 9.14
CA CYS A 2 -2.27 4.42 8.06
C CYS A 2 -2.99 4.14 6.73
N PRO A 3 -3.50 5.16 6.01
CA PRO A 3 -4.30 4.93 4.80
C PRO A 3 -3.50 4.27 3.67
N TYR A 4 -2.19 4.52 3.57
CA TYR A 4 -1.33 3.92 2.56
C TYR A 4 -1.06 2.43 2.83
N VAL A 5 -0.96 2.04 4.11
CA VAL A 5 -0.86 0.63 4.52
C VAL A 5 -2.19 -0.09 4.26
N GLU A 6 -3.31 0.56 4.55
CA GLU A 6 -4.63 -0.05 4.39
C GLU A 6 -4.96 -0.35 2.93
N ARG A 7 -4.54 0.51 1.98
CA ARG A 7 -4.61 0.22 0.54
C ARG A 7 -3.96 -1.13 0.16
N VAL A 8 -2.76 -1.41 0.70
CA VAL A 8 -2.03 -2.65 0.41
C VAL A 8 -2.73 -3.85 1.03
N LYS A 9 -3.20 -3.75 2.27
CA LYS A 9 -3.98 -4.81 2.93
C LYS A 9 -5.25 -5.14 2.16
N ILE A 10 -6.04 -4.14 1.78
CA ILE A 10 -7.26 -4.34 0.99
C ILE A 10 -6.96 -5.12 -0.29
N VAL A 11 -5.86 -4.80 -1.00
CA VAL A 11 -5.47 -5.56 -2.20
C VAL A 11 -5.05 -6.99 -1.85
N LEU A 12 -4.23 -7.21 -0.81
CA LEU A 12 -3.84 -8.55 -0.37
C LEU A 12 -5.06 -9.41 0.02
N ASP A 13 -5.97 -8.85 0.81
CA ASP A 13 -7.19 -9.49 1.27
C ASP A 13 -8.14 -9.81 0.09
N CYS A 14 -8.38 -8.84 -0.81
CA CYS A 14 -9.20 -9.06 -2.01
C CYS A 14 -8.63 -10.10 -2.98
N LYS A 15 -7.30 -10.29 -3.00
CA LYS A 15 -6.60 -11.31 -3.78
C LYS A 15 -6.44 -12.64 -3.03
N GLY A 16 -6.87 -12.73 -1.77
CA GLY A 16 -6.70 -13.93 -0.93
C GLY A 16 -5.25 -14.28 -0.60
N LEU A 17 -4.33 -13.32 -0.73
CA LEU A 17 -2.90 -13.53 -0.45
C LEU A 17 -2.67 -13.50 1.06
N LYS A 18 -1.97 -14.52 1.59
CA LYS A 18 -1.55 -14.55 2.99
C LYS A 18 -0.32 -13.68 3.19
N TYR A 19 -0.33 -12.87 4.25
CA TYR A 19 0.79 -12.02 4.65
C TYR A 19 0.93 -11.97 6.17
N GLN A 20 2.13 -11.69 6.65
CA GLN A 20 2.38 -11.32 8.04
C GLN A 20 2.25 -9.80 8.18
N ASN A 21 1.44 -9.34 9.14
CA ASN A 21 1.32 -7.91 9.45
C ASN A 21 2.31 -7.54 10.56
N VAL A 22 3.43 -6.89 10.19
CA VAL A 22 4.43 -6.38 11.14
C VAL A 22 4.08 -4.93 11.48
N HIS A 23 3.76 -4.66 12.75
CA HIS A 23 3.47 -3.31 13.20
C HIS A 23 4.76 -2.53 13.50
N VAL A 24 4.88 -1.33 12.94
CA VAL A 24 6.00 -0.42 13.17
C VAL A 24 5.48 0.89 13.72
N SER A 25 5.99 1.31 14.87
CA SER A 25 5.70 2.63 15.42
C SER A 25 6.31 3.72 14.52
N LEU A 26 5.53 4.77 14.22
CA LEU A 26 5.97 5.87 13.36
C LEU A 26 6.70 6.97 14.15
N THR A 27 6.53 7.00 15.47
CA THR A 27 7.21 7.91 16.40
C THR A 27 8.52 7.31 16.90
N ASP A 28 8.54 6.01 17.22
CA ASP A 28 9.70 5.26 17.67
C ASP A 28 10.02 4.13 16.68
N ARG A 29 10.74 4.47 15.61
CA ARG A 29 11.02 3.55 14.50
C ARG A 29 12.23 2.68 14.86
N PRO A 30 12.09 1.34 14.88
CA PRO A 30 13.19 0.48 15.26
C PRO A 30 14.29 0.50 14.18
N ALA A 31 15.55 0.39 14.60
CA ALA A 31 16.71 0.56 13.72
C ALA A 31 16.69 -0.34 12.47
N TRP A 32 16.19 -1.59 12.59
CA TRP A 32 16.07 -2.52 11.46
C TRP A 32 15.15 -2.01 10.34
N PHE A 33 14.15 -1.16 10.65
CA PHE A 33 13.19 -0.68 9.66
C PHE A 33 13.81 0.25 8.62
N PHE A 34 14.87 0.97 8.99
CA PHE A 34 15.64 1.82 8.08
C PHE A 34 16.50 1.02 7.09
N GLY A 35 16.70 -0.28 7.32
CA GLY A 35 17.36 -1.16 6.35
C GLY A 35 16.52 -1.48 5.12
N TYR A 36 15.19 -1.34 5.21
CA TYR A 36 14.27 -1.77 4.17
C TYR A 36 13.94 -0.72 3.10
N HIS A 37 14.16 0.59 3.36
CA HIS A 37 14.22 1.73 2.42
C HIS A 37 14.27 3.07 3.22
N THR A 38 13.71 4.17 2.68
CA THR A 38 13.53 5.51 3.28
C THR A 38 12.78 5.58 4.63
N GLY A 39 12.48 4.45 5.27
CA GLY A 39 11.85 4.43 6.59
C GLY A 39 10.41 4.96 6.59
N ALA A 40 9.64 4.71 5.53
CA ALA A 40 8.21 5.04 5.46
C ALA A 40 7.34 3.77 5.30
N VAL A 41 6.02 3.89 5.53
CA VAL A 41 5.08 2.75 5.39
C VAL A 41 4.07 3.04 4.26
N PRO A 42 3.60 2.03 3.52
CA PRO A 42 3.89 0.59 3.63
C PRO A 42 5.25 0.16 3.08
N VAL A 43 5.71 -0.99 3.59
CA VAL A 43 6.73 -1.85 3.00
C VAL A 43 6.10 -3.23 2.83
N LEU A 44 6.36 -3.88 1.69
CA LEU A 44 6.09 -5.28 1.46
C LEU A 44 7.42 -6.01 1.24
N GLU A 45 7.77 -6.89 2.17
CA GLU A 45 8.91 -7.80 2.04
C GLU A 45 8.44 -9.11 1.37
N LEU A 46 9.16 -9.54 0.34
CA LEU A 46 8.93 -10.80 -0.37
C LEU A 46 9.73 -11.94 0.28
N PRO A 47 9.38 -13.23 0.02
CA PRO A 47 10.05 -14.38 0.64
C PRO A 47 11.56 -14.51 0.34
N ASP A 48 12.08 -13.79 -0.65
CA ASP A 48 13.51 -13.72 -1.01
C ASP A 48 14.25 -12.56 -0.30
N GLY A 49 13.57 -11.80 0.57
CA GLY A 49 14.10 -10.62 1.24
C GLY A 49 13.98 -9.32 0.43
N THR A 50 13.43 -9.36 -0.79
CA THR A 50 13.22 -8.14 -1.59
C THR A 50 12.12 -7.27 -0.96
N ALA A 51 12.46 -6.03 -0.61
CA ALA A 51 11.51 -5.07 -0.07
C ALA A 51 11.02 -4.07 -1.13
N ILE A 52 9.70 -3.89 -1.19
CA ILE A 52 9.03 -2.96 -2.09
C ILE A 52 8.25 -1.94 -1.27
N SER A 53 8.35 -0.68 -1.68
CA SER A 53 7.71 0.47 -1.02
C SER A 53 6.78 1.20 -1.98
N GLU A 54 6.10 2.25 -1.50
CA GLU A 54 5.02 2.97 -2.17
C GLU A 54 3.73 2.16 -2.39
N SER A 55 2.65 2.58 -1.73
CA SER A 55 1.37 1.86 -1.75
C SER A 55 0.85 1.54 -3.16
N LEU A 56 0.92 2.50 -4.10
CA LEU A 56 0.43 2.30 -5.47
C LEU A 56 1.31 1.34 -6.28
N ILE A 57 2.64 1.35 -6.06
CA ILE A 57 3.57 0.44 -6.72
C ILE A 57 3.36 -0.99 -6.22
N ILE A 58 3.24 -1.16 -4.90
CA ILE A 58 2.93 -2.47 -4.29
C ILE A 58 1.61 -3.03 -4.81
N MET A 59 0.54 -2.21 -4.87
CA MET A 59 -0.76 -2.62 -5.39
C MET A 59 -0.70 -3.10 -6.84
N GLU A 60 0.04 -2.40 -7.70
CA GLU A 60 0.22 -2.79 -9.11
C GLU A 60 1.05 -4.07 -9.24
N MET A 61 2.15 -4.19 -8.50
CA MET A 61 2.97 -5.41 -8.46
C MET A 61 2.15 -6.63 -8.02
N LEU A 62 1.32 -6.50 -6.99
CA LEU A 62 0.45 -7.58 -6.50
C LEU A 62 -0.61 -7.99 -7.53
N ASP A 63 -1.21 -7.05 -8.27
CA ASP A 63 -2.17 -7.36 -9.34
C ASP A 63 -1.49 -8.14 -10.47
N ASP A 64 -0.34 -7.64 -10.95
CA ASP A 64 0.53 -8.28 -11.94
C ASP A 64 0.99 -9.69 -11.52
N TYR A 65 1.37 -9.85 -10.24
CA TYR A 65 1.79 -11.13 -9.67
C TYR A 65 0.65 -12.15 -9.66
N CYS A 66 -0.54 -11.76 -9.21
CA CYS A 66 -1.71 -12.64 -9.20
C CYS A 66 -2.10 -13.08 -10.62
N GLN A 67 -2.03 -12.16 -11.59
CA GLN A 67 -2.32 -12.44 -13.00
C GLN A 67 -1.33 -13.44 -13.60
N ARG A 68 -0.01 -13.24 -13.40
CA ARG A 68 1.02 -14.14 -13.93
C ARG A 68 0.95 -15.55 -13.34
N ASN A 69 0.56 -15.67 -12.07
CA ASN A 69 0.50 -16.96 -11.36
C ASN A 69 -0.90 -17.61 -11.37
N SER A 70 -1.87 -17.05 -12.12
CA SER A 70 -3.26 -17.55 -12.20
C SER A 70 -3.95 -17.75 -10.84
N ILE A 71 -3.57 -16.95 -9.84
CA ILE A 71 -4.15 -17.01 -8.48
C ILE A 71 -5.60 -16.51 -8.58
N ALA A 72 -6.57 -17.29 -8.09
CA ALA A 72 -8.00 -17.04 -8.31
C ALA A 72 -8.43 -15.60 -7.97
N VAL A 73 -8.68 -14.79 -9.01
CA VAL A 73 -8.85 -13.34 -8.87
C VAL A 73 -10.34 -12.97 -8.73
N THR A 74 -10.66 -12.17 -7.71
CA THR A 74 -11.97 -11.52 -7.56
C THR A 74 -12.25 -10.45 -8.62
N SER A 75 -11.22 -9.78 -9.14
CA SER A 75 -11.18 -8.99 -10.40
C SER A 75 -9.78 -8.35 -10.61
N ARG A 76 -9.43 -7.91 -11.83
CA ARG A 76 -8.25 -7.05 -12.08
C ARG A 76 -8.37 -5.77 -11.25
N LEU A 77 -7.27 -5.23 -10.72
CA LEU A 77 -7.30 -4.00 -9.92
C LEU A 77 -7.70 -2.77 -10.76
N TYR A 78 -7.29 -2.75 -12.02
CA TYR A 78 -7.62 -1.70 -12.98
C TYR A 78 -8.29 -2.28 -14.24
N PRO A 79 -9.10 -1.48 -14.95
CA PRO A 79 -9.59 -1.83 -16.28
C PRO A 79 -8.44 -2.11 -17.26
N GLU A 80 -8.69 -2.98 -18.25
CA GLU A 80 -7.70 -3.32 -19.27
C GLU A 80 -7.52 -2.21 -20.32
N ASP A 81 -8.58 -1.43 -20.57
CA ASP A 81 -8.49 -0.25 -21.44
C ASP A 81 -7.45 0.75 -20.89
N PRO A 82 -6.43 1.12 -21.68
CA PRO A 82 -5.32 1.93 -21.20
C PRO A 82 -5.73 3.38 -20.86
N ILE A 83 -6.74 3.93 -21.53
CA ILE A 83 -7.25 5.29 -21.30
C ILE A 83 -8.06 5.31 -20.00
N VAL A 84 -8.99 4.38 -19.82
CA VAL A 84 -9.79 4.26 -18.58
C VAL A 84 -8.87 3.95 -17.40
N ARG A 85 -7.86 3.09 -17.57
CA ARG A 85 -6.83 2.82 -16.55
C ARG A 85 -6.06 4.09 -16.17
N ALA A 86 -5.62 4.88 -17.15
CA ALA A 86 -4.94 6.16 -16.88
C ALA A 86 -5.85 7.14 -16.12
N GLN A 87 -7.13 7.25 -16.50
CA GLN A 87 -8.12 8.08 -15.79
C GLN A 87 -8.32 7.63 -14.33
N ARG A 88 -8.35 6.32 -14.05
CA ARG A 88 -8.40 5.79 -12.67
C ARG A 88 -7.16 6.15 -11.87
N LYS A 89 -5.96 6.07 -12.46
CA LYS A 89 -4.71 6.48 -11.81
C LYS A 89 -4.66 7.97 -11.52
N LEU A 90 -5.08 8.82 -12.46
CA LEU A 90 -5.20 10.28 -12.26
C LEU A 90 -6.18 10.63 -11.14
N TYR A 91 -7.28 9.87 -11.00
CA TYR A 91 -8.21 10.05 -9.88
C TYR A 91 -7.53 9.73 -8.54
N LEU A 92 -6.79 8.61 -8.44
CA LEU A 92 -6.05 8.24 -7.23
C LEU A 92 -4.98 9.27 -6.85
N ASP A 93 -4.27 9.83 -7.83
CA ASP A 93 -3.25 10.85 -7.61
C ASP A 93 -3.87 12.18 -7.13
N LYS A 94 -4.98 12.62 -7.74
CA LYS A 94 -5.72 13.84 -7.32
C LYS A 94 -6.11 13.84 -5.83
N TYR A 95 -6.37 12.68 -5.25
CA TYR A 95 -6.74 12.54 -3.83
C TYR A 95 -5.60 12.08 -2.92
N ARG A 96 -4.37 11.93 -3.45
CA ARG A 96 -3.17 11.54 -2.70
C ARG A 96 -2.89 12.45 -1.51
N ASP A 97 -2.92 13.77 -1.75
CA ASP A 97 -2.57 14.78 -0.75
C ASP A 97 -3.76 15.13 0.16
N LEU A 98 -5.00 15.06 -0.36
CA LEU A 98 -6.20 15.23 0.48
C LEU A 98 -6.28 14.13 1.54
N GLY A 99 -5.96 12.88 1.17
CA GLY A 99 -5.85 11.77 2.11
C GLY A 99 -4.78 12.02 3.18
N LEU A 100 -3.62 12.56 2.79
CA LEU A 100 -2.56 12.92 3.75
C LEU A 100 -2.98 14.04 4.70
N TYR A 101 -3.67 15.07 4.18
CA TYR A 101 -4.13 16.22 4.95
C TYR A 101 -5.16 15.82 6.01
N LEU A 102 -6.19 15.07 5.61
CA LEU A 102 -7.22 14.55 6.52
C LEU A 102 -6.63 13.58 7.56
N PHE A 103 -5.64 12.77 7.16
CA PHE A 103 -4.93 11.88 8.08
C PHE A 103 -4.06 12.64 9.10
N ARG A 104 -3.29 13.65 8.66
CA ARG A 104 -2.53 14.50 9.58
C ARG A 104 -3.42 15.25 10.56
N GLY A 105 -4.55 15.79 10.10
CA GLY A 105 -5.54 16.48 10.95
C GLY A 105 -6.33 15.56 11.90
N THR A 106 -6.24 14.23 11.74
CA THR A 106 -6.76 13.26 12.71
C THR A 106 -5.68 12.74 13.66
N LEU A 107 -4.42 12.65 13.23
CA LEU A 107 -3.28 12.40 14.12
C LEU A 107 -3.09 13.55 15.13
N SER A 108 -3.08 14.80 14.67
CA SER A 108 -2.87 15.96 15.56
C SER A 108 -3.91 16.08 16.67
N LYS A 109 -5.14 15.60 16.43
CA LYS A 109 -6.23 15.57 17.43
C LYS A 109 -6.13 14.42 18.43
N ASN A 110 -5.32 13.41 18.14
CA ASN A 110 -5.06 12.29 19.05
C ASN A 110 -3.77 12.49 19.86
N GLU A 111 -2.91 13.44 19.50
CA GLU A 111 -1.71 13.80 20.26
C GLU A 111 -1.98 14.84 21.37
N GLU A 112 -3.15 15.49 21.36
CA GLU A 112 -3.62 16.43 22.40
C GLU A 112 -4.38 15.73 23.56
N LYS A 113 -4.19 14.42 23.77
CA LYS A 113 -5.00 13.61 24.70
C LYS A 113 -4.24 12.48 25.41
#